data_AF-A0A929KDX2-F1
#
_entry.id   AF-A0A929KDX2-F1
#
_cell.length_a   1.000
_cell.length_b   1.000
_cell.length_c   1.000
_cell.angle_alpha   90.00
_cell.angle_beta   90.00
_cell.angle_gamma   90.00
#
_symmetry.space_group_name_H-M   'P 1'
#
loop_
_entity.id
_entity.type
_entity.pdbx_description
1 polymer ?
#
loop_
_entity_poly.entity_id
_entity_poly.type
_entity_poly.pdbx_seq_one_letter_code
_entity_poly.pdbx_strand_id
1 'polypeptide(L)'
;MHEYKEQLFQNLKKYLKGSGWTLVRLFEGRGEIQVILPDNLDVSKEFDQLYRILDQLPDINLEPEQVFISFCHKNWQDYFCTVINPDPELVAKSMLLDGD
;
A
#
# COMPACT_ATOMS: atom_id res chain seq x y z
N MET A 1 16.37 -7.83 1.19
CA MET A 1 16.00 -7.20 2.47
C MET A 1 15.08 -6.04 2.13
N HIS A 2 13.86 -5.97 2.67
CA HIS A 2 12.83 -4.97 2.32
C HIS A 2 12.73 -3.89 3.40
N GLU A 3 13.83 -3.18 3.66
CA GLU A 3 13.93 -2.25 4.79
C GLU A 3 12.96 -1.08 4.67
N TYR A 4 12.81 -0.52 3.47
CA TYR A 4 11.87 0.57 3.24
C TYR A 4 10.43 0.10 3.48
N LYS A 5 10.08 -1.09 2.95
CA LYS A 5 8.73 -1.65 3.09
C LYS A 5 8.40 -2.00 4.54
N GLU A 6 9.37 -2.55 5.29
CA GLU A 6 9.18 -2.84 6.71
C GLU A 6 9.01 -1.56 7.52
N GLN A 7 9.81 -0.51 7.27
CA GLN A 7 9.65 0.77 7.95
C GLN A 7 8.28 1.41 7.63
N LEU A 8 7.86 1.38 6.37
CA LEU A 8 6.54 1.85 5.95
C LEU A 8 5.41 1.07 6.64
N PHE A 9 5.54 -0.26 6.72
CA PHE A 9 4.59 -1.11 7.43
C PHE A 9 4.49 -0.75 8.92
N GLN A 10 5.62 -0.53 9.60
CA GLN A 10 5.61 -0.13 11.02
C GLN A 10 5.01 1.26 11.22
N ASN A 11 5.30 2.21 10.32
CA ASN A 11 4.72 3.55 10.35
C ASN A 11 3.19 3.50 10.21
N LEU A 12 2.69 2.76 9.21
CA LEU A 12 1.26 2.52 9.00
C LEU A 12 0.62 1.83 10.22
N LYS A 13 1.26 0.79 10.75
CA LYS A 13 0.77 0.06 11.93
C LYS A 13 0.64 0.94 13.16
N LYS A 14 1.58 1.87 13.35
CA LYS A 14 1.53 2.83 14.46
C LYS A 14 0.43 3.86 14.24
N TYR A 15 0.30 4.41 13.03
CA TYR A 15 -0.71 5.41 12.68
C TYR A 15 -2.14 4.84 12.81
N LEU A 16 -2.36 3.61 12.32
CA LEU A 16 -3.67 2.95 12.33
C LEU A 16 -4.01 2.28 13.67
N LYS A 17 -3.18 2.42 14.70
CA LYS A 17 -3.41 1.80 16.00
C LYS A 17 -4.74 2.28 16.60
N GLY A 18 -5.67 1.35 16.82
CA GLY A 18 -6.99 1.65 17.39
C GLY A 18 -8.09 1.92 16.36
N SER A 19 -7.77 1.96 15.06
CA SER A 19 -8.77 2.07 13.97
C SER A 19 -9.66 0.85 13.78
N GLY A 20 -9.23 -0.32 14.30
CA GLY A 20 -9.83 -1.61 13.99
C GLY A 20 -9.36 -2.22 12.67
N TRP A 21 -8.49 -1.55 11.93
CA TRP A 21 -7.93 -2.06 10.67
C TRP A 21 -6.81 -3.07 10.94
N THR A 22 -6.69 -4.05 10.06
CA THR A 22 -5.62 -5.07 10.14
C THR A 22 -4.64 -4.88 9.01
N LEU A 23 -3.34 -4.92 9.32
CA LEU A 23 -2.28 -4.86 8.32
C LEU A 23 -1.63 -6.22 8.15
N VAL A 24 -1.46 -6.66 6.91
CA VAL A 24 -0.79 -7.91 6.54
C VAL A 24 0.45 -7.61 5.70
N ARG A 25 1.56 -8.24 6.06
CA ARG A 25 2.83 -8.17 5.30
C ARG A 25 2.83 -9.25 4.24
N LEU A 26 2.82 -8.86 2.98
CA LEU A 26 2.90 -9.74 1.81
C LEU A 26 4.11 -9.34 0.96
N PHE A 27 5.28 -9.28 1.59
CA PHE A 27 6.50 -8.81 0.95
C PHE A 27 7.05 -9.83 -0.07
N GLU A 28 6.84 -11.11 0.18
CA GLU A 28 7.12 -12.16 -0.78
C GLU A 28 6.18 -12.04 -1.99
N GLY A 29 6.72 -12.11 -3.20
CA GLY A 29 5.98 -11.87 -4.44
C GLY A 29 6.07 -10.41 -4.88
N ARG A 30 4.92 -9.73 -5.05
CA ARG A 30 4.90 -8.35 -5.58
C ARG A 30 5.36 -7.28 -4.59
N GLY A 31 5.56 -7.62 -3.31
CA GLY A 31 6.01 -6.65 -2.31
C GLY A 31 4.88 -5.76 -1.80
N GLU A 32 3.87 -6.36 -1.18
CA GLU A 32 2.60 -5.71 -0.82
C GLU A 32 2.40 -5.53 0.69
N ILE A 33 1.74 -4.42 1.04
CA ILE A 33 1.10 -4.19 2.33
C ILE A 33 -0.41 -4.22 2.10
N GLN A 34 -1.09 -5.20 2.70
CA GLN A 34 -2.54 -5.30 2.62
C GLN A 34 -3.17 -4.70 3.88
N VAL A 35 -4.15 -3.82 3.67
CA VAL A 35 -5.00 -3.20 4.69
C VAL A 35 -6.36 -3.88 4.63
N ILE A 36 -6.72 -4.59 5.69
CA ILE A 36 -8.03 -5.24 5.84
C ILE A 36 -8.91 -4.36 6.72
N LEU A 37 -10.01 -3.90 6.17
CA LEU A 37 -10.95 -3.00 6.83
C LEU A 37 -12.10 -3.77 7.47
N PRO A 38 -12.64 -3.28 8.60
CA PRO A 38 -13.91 -3.73 9.15
C PRO A 38 -15.04 -3.69 8.10
N ASP A 39 -15.93 -4.68 8.13
CA ASP A 39 -17.02 -4.86 7.15
C ASP A 39 -18.05 -3.71 7.14
N ASN A 40 -18.00 -2.79 8.10
CA ASN A 40 -18.88 -1.63 8.19
C ASN A 40 -18.31 -0.35 7.56
N LEU A 41 -17.10 -0.41 6.99
CA LEU A 41 -16.48 0.70 6.26
C LEU A 41 -16.60 0.50 4.75
N ASP A 42 -16.47 1.57 3.99
CA ASP A 42 -16.49 1.52 2.53
C ASP A 42 -15.04 1.49 2.01
N VAL A 43 -14.62 0.36 1.44
CA VAL A 43 -13.23 0.17 1.04
C VAL A 43 -12.77 1.22 0.02
N SER A 44 -13.62 1.55 -0.94
CA SER A 44 -13.29 2.54 -1.97
C SER A 44 -13.05 3.91 -1.36
N LYS A 45 -13.93 4.35 -0.45
CA LYS A 45 -13.79 5.66 0.21
C LYS A 45 -12.56 5.76 1.10
N GLU A 46 -12.19 4.68 1.77
CA GLU A 46 -10.98 4.66 2.60
C GLU A 46 -9.71 4.54 1.74
N PHE A 47 -9.77 3.83 0.62
CA PHE A 47 -8.68 3.77 -0.35
C PHE A 47 -8.37 5.14 -0.97
N ASP A 48 -9.39 5.95 -1.25
CA ASP A 48 -9.22 7.32 -1.75
C ASP A 48 -8.45 8.23 -0.77
N GLN A 49 -8.39 7.86 0.51
CA GLN A 49 -7.65 8.60 1.54
C GLN A 49 -6.19 8.13 1.69
N LEU A 50 -5.75 7.09 0.96
CA LEU A 50 -4.43 6.48 1.13
C LEU A 50 -3.30 7.52 1.08
N TYR A 51 -3.26 8.38 0.06
CA TYR A 51 -2.17 9.36 -0.05
C TYR A 51 -2.17 10.38 1.09
N ARG A 52 -3.34 10.72 1.63
CA ARG A 52 -3.45 11.58 2.82
C ARG A 52 -2.97 10.88 4.08
N ILE A 53 -3.14 9.56 4.18
CA ILE A 53 -2.56 8.76 5.27
C ILE A 53 -1.04 8.75 5.14
N LEU A 54 -0.52 8.49 3.93
CA LEU A 54 0.92 8.43 3.66
C LEU A 54 1.63 9.76 3.98
N ASP A 55 1.02 10.90 3.63
CA ASP A 55 1.53 12.25 3.92
C ASP A 55 1.66 12.56 5.42
N GLN A 56 0.90 11.86 6.27
CA GLN A 56 0.95 12.03 7.73
C GLN A 56 1.93 11.07 8.42
N LEU A 57 2.53 10.14 7.68
CA LEU A 57 3.53 9.22 8.24
C LEU A 57 4.87 9.95 8.40
N PRO A 58 5.70 9.54 9.38
CA PRO A 58 7.05 10.07 9.47
C PRO A 58 7.86 9.68 8.22
N ASP A 59 8.72 10.60 7.78
CA ASP A 59 9.64 10.38 6.66
C ASP A 59 10.50 9.13 6.86
N ILE A 60 10.77 8.42 5.77
CA ILE A 60 11.62 7.25 5.75
C ILE A 60 12.94 7.62 5.08
N ASN A 61 14.03 7.64 5.86
CA ASN A 61 15.37 7.95 5.37
C ASN A 61 16.08 6.69 4.81
N LEU A 62 15.48 6.07 3.80
CA LEU A 62 16.00 4.90 3.08
C LEU A 62 15.70 5.09 1.58
N GLU A 63 16.40 4.37 0.70
CA GLU A 63 16.05 4.39 -0.72
C GLU A 63 14.62 3.85 -0.93
N PRO A 64 13.76 4.58 -1.67
CA PRO A 64 12.39 4.15 -1.90
C PRO A 64 12.34 2.84 -2.69
N GLU A 65 11.71 1.82 -2.10
CA GLU A 65 11.35 0.60 -2.81
C GLU A 65 9.93 0.73 -3.39
N GLN A 66 9.66 0.07 -4.53
CA GLN A 66 8.30 -0.10 -5.02
C GLN A 66 7.47 -0.92 -4.02
N VAL A 67 6.33 -0.39 -3.60
CA VAL A 67 5.41 -1.06 -2.65
C VAL A 67 4.01 -1.06 -3.24
N PHE A 68 3.35 -2.23 -3.23
CA PHE A 68 1.91 -2.26 -3.47
C PHE A 68 1.18 -2.06 -2.16
N ILE A 69 0.18 -1.19 -2.14
CA ILE A 69 -0.73 -1.07 -1.00
C ILE A 69 -2.13 -1.42 -1.48
N SER A 70 -2.77 -2.36 -0.80
CA SER A 70 -4.14 -2.76 -1.09
C SER A 70 -5.07 -2.57 0.08
N PHE A 71 -6.34 -2.33 -0.22
CA PHE A 71 -7.43 -2.20 0.72
C PHE A 71 -8.49 -3.24 0.34
N CYS A 72 -9.01 -3.97 1.33
CA CYS A 72 -10.11 -4.91 1.12
C CYS A 72 -10.86 -5.18 2.43
N HIS A 73 -12.04 -5.77 2.33
CA HIS A 73 -12.67 -6.44 3.47
C HIS A 73 -12.04 -7.81 3.73
N LYS A 74 -12.54 -8.51 4.75
CA LYS A 74 -12.17 -9.90 5.00
C LYS A 74 -12.50 -10.76 3.76
N ASN A 75 -11.65 -11.73 3.46
CA ASN A 75 -11.75 -12.61 2.28
C ASN A 75 -11.62 -11.88 0.93
N TRP A 76 -10.89 -10.75 0.88
CA TRP A 76 -10.54 -10.05 -0.37
C TRP A 76 -11.74 -9.44 -1.11
N GLN A 77 -12.85 -9.19 -0.42
CA GLN A 77 -13.98 -8.46 -1.00
C GLN A 77 -13.62 -6.98 -1.17
N ASP A 78 -14.15 -6.37 -2.23
CA ASP A 78 -13.94 -4.96 -2.57
C ASP A 78 -12.46 -4.59 -2.59
N TYR A 79 -11.68 -5.38 -3.33
CA TYR A 79 -10.23 -5.22 -3.39
C TYR A 79 -9.82 -4.04 -4.28
N PHE A 80 -9.10 -3.08 -3.69
CA PHE A 80 -8.46 -1.95 -4.37
C PHE A 80 -6.96 -1.97 -4.13
N CYS A 81 -6.17 -1.48 -5.08
CA CYS A 81 -4.72 -1.52 -4.98
C CYS A 81 -4.07 -0.42 -5.80
N THR A 82 -2.99 0.14 -5.28
CA THR A 82 -2.09 1.02 -6.03
C THR A 82 -0.64 0.66 -5.76
N VAL A 83 0.22 1.08 -6.69
CA VAL A 83 1.66 1.10 -6.50
C VAL A 83 2.09 2.42 -5.87
N ILE A 84 2.98 2.35 -4.89
CA ILE A 84 3.67 3.45 -4.24
C ILE A 84 5.14 3.36 -4.63
N ASN A 85 5.74 4.50 -4.97
CA ASN A 85 7.09 4.59 -5.54
C ASN A 85 7.25 3.63 -6.73
N PRO A 86 6.47 3.81 -7.81
CA PRO A 86 6.54 2.91 -8.95
C PRO A 86 7.97 2.87 -9.49
N ASP A 87 8.43 1.67 -9.85
CA ASP A 87 9.74 1.48 -10.45
C ASP A 87 9.78 2.23 -11.81
N PRO A 88 10.65 3.24 -11.98
CA PRO A 88 10.70 4.03 -13.20
C PRO A 88 10.93 3.18 -14.46
N GLU A 89 11.69 2.09 -14.37
CA GLU A 89 11.96 1.22 -15.51
C GLU A 89 10.72 0.40 -15.91
N LEU A 90 9.92 -0.03 -14.92
CA LEU A 90 8.67 -0.74 -15.18
C LEU A 90 7.59 0.19 -15.74
N VAL A 91 7.52 1.43 -15.25
CA VAL A 91 6.63 2.46 -15.81
C VAL A 91 6.98 2.73 -17.27
N ALA A 92 8.26 2.94 -17.59
CA ALA A 92 8.71 3.17 -18.96
C ALA A 92 8.35 2.00 -19.90
N LYS A 93 8.46 0.76 -19.43
CA LYS A 93 8.07 -0.44 -20.21
C LYS A 93 6.55 -0.55 -20.42
N SER A 94 5.73 -0.15 -19.44
CA SER A 94 4.27 -0.15 -19.60
C SER A 94 3.80 0.87 -20.65
N MET A 95 4.37 2.07 -20.66
CA MET A 95 4.04 3.11 -21.64
C MET A 95 4.42 2.74 -23.08
N LEU A 96 5.40 1.86 -23.26
CA LEU A 96 5.79 1.35 -24.58
C LEU A 96 4.84 0.26 -25.11
N LEU A 97 4.01 -0.35 -24.25
CA LEU A 97 3.08 -1.42 -24.64
C LEU A 97 1.66 -0.89 -24.93
N ASP A 98 1.28 0.25 -24.36
CA ASP A 98 -0.01 0.93 -24.63
C ASP A 98 0.07 1.87 -25.86
N GLY A 99 1.14 1.79 -26.65
CA GLY A 99 1.45 2.67 -27.78
C GLY A 99 1.38 2.05 -29.18
N ASP A 100 0.75 0.87 -29.34
CA ASP A 100 0.52 0.19 -30.63
C ASP A 100 -0.98 0.01 -30.94
#